data_AF-A0A6P5EYD3-F1
#
_entry.id   AF-A0A6P5EYD3-F1
#
_cell.length_a   1.000
_cell.length_b   1.000
_cell.length_c   1.000
_cell.angle_alpha   90.00
_cell.angle_beta   90.00
_cell.angle_gamma   90.00
#
_symmetry.space_group_name_H-M   'P 1'
#
loop_
_entity.id
_entity.type
_entity.pdbx_description
1 polymer ?
#
loop_
_entity_poly.entity_id
_entity_poly.type
_entity_poly.pdbx_seq_one_letter_code
_entity_poly.pdbx_strand_id
1 'polypeptide(L)'
;MGQRCGKQHDQPIPKGREESKKAKQSSLHLFFFLSLFSTLCFFFAVRFLSTSSSSLSFFGDKEIAFYNNYTSHSWHRHSPCSFLSNNSSICCDRTSYHSDICFMSGDVRTHSHASSVVLYPPSNVTINRNSSAEEKIRPYPRKWEGIIMDRISELRLRAAAPQDAPHPCDVRHDVPAIFFSAGGYTGNVFHAFNDAILPLYITSHRLRRRVVLVVLNYHHWWFIKYREILAGISDYPPIDFSNNTRTHCFPGAVAGLRFHGTLAIDPAKLSDETMSMQTFQHMLEEAYNEPKETKPPRRPKLVVVSRGATRVVENEGEVVQLARAVGFDVEVLRPTDRMPMARVYASLSRCDAMMGVHGAALTHFLFMRPGATFIQVIPLGVKNVADTCYRDPAVRAGLRYAEYEVLPRESSLSRKYGADDVVVRDPERVQGKKAWDVTKQVYLEGQNVTLDIRRLRKTLARVFETVVADRRRLLNL
;
A
#
# COMPACT_ATOMS: atom_id res chain seq x y z
N MET A 1 23.77 16.86 -4.78
CA MET A 1 23.26 16.88 -6.16
C MET A 1 23.21 15.42 -6.66
N GLY A 2 21.99 14.87 -6.77
CA GLY A 2 21.63 13.66 -7.54
C GLY A 2 22.36 12.35 -7.27
N GLN A 3 21.98 11.64 -6.20
CA GLN A 3 22.42 10.28 -5.84
C GLN A 3 22.04 9.21 -6.88
N ARG A 4 22.88 8.17 -7.03
CA ARG A 4 22.66 7.03 -7.92
C ARG A 4 22.05 5.87 -7.14
N CYS A 5 21.13 5.13 -7.76
CA CYS A 5 20.90 3.72 -7.43
C CYS A 5 20.86 2.90 -8.72
N GLY A 6 21.90 2.09 -8.88
CA GLY A 6 22.14 1.19 -10.00
C GLY A 6 21.09 0.09 -10.12
N LYS A 7 20.96 -0.37 -11.36
CA LYS A 7 20.27 -1.58 -11.79
C LYS A 7 21.11 -2.80 -11.37
N GLN A 8 20.44 -3.94 -11.15
CA GLN A 8 21.06 -5.25 -11.32
C GLN A 8 20.21 -6.04 -12.33
N HIS A 9 20.84 -6.37 -13.45
CA HIS A 9 20.36 -7.30 -14.47
C HIS A 9 20.86 -8.69 -14.08
N ASP A 10 20.01 -9.70 -14.10
CA ASP A 10 20.42 -11.10 -14.20
C ASP A 10 19.68 -11.76 -15.37
N GLN A 11 20.45 -12.24 -16.34
CA GLN A 11 20.03 -13.20 -17.36
C GLN A 11 20.32 -14.62 -16.83
N PRO A 12 19.47 -15.63 -17.10
CA PRO A 12 19.83 -17.05 -16.94
C PRO A 12 20.16 -17.67 -18.31
N ILE A 13 20.88 -18.82 -18.32
CA ILE A 13 20.93 -19.91 -19.36
C ILE A 13 22.25 -20.72 -19.23
N PRO A 14 22.36 -22.05 -19.54
CA PRO A 14 21.38 -23.15 -19.56
C PRO A 14 21.92 -24.55 -19.09
N LYS A 15 21.03 -25.56 -19.13
CA LYS A 15 21.15 -26.97 -19.63
C LYS A 15 20.17 -27.85 -18.81
N GLY A 16 19.15 -28.52 -19.36
CA GLY A 16 19.16 -29.62 -20.37
C GLY A 16 19.44 -30.95 -19.64
N ARG A 17 18.68 -32.05 -19.73
CA ARG A 17 17.77 -32.59 -20.76
C ARG A 17 17.07 -33.89 -20.25
N GLU A 18 15.86 -34.20 -20.77
CA GLU A 18 15.18 -35.51 -21.04
C GLU A 18 15.13 -36.63 -19.95
N GLU A 19 14.17 -37.55 -19.83
CA GLU A 19 13.00 -38.08 -20.58
C GLU A 19 12.22 -38.95 -19.55
N SER A 20 10.91 -39.21 -19.57
CA SER A 20 10.23 -40.18 -20.46
C SER A 20 8.75 -40.35 -20.04
N LYS A 21 7.96 -40.81 -21.02
CA LYS A 21 6.50 -40.92 -21.13
C LYS A 21 5.91 -42.12 -20.37
N LYS A 22 4.63 -42.04 -19.97
CA LYS A 22 3.55 -42.92 -20.49
C LYS A 22 2.16 -42.51 -19.98
N ALA A 23 1.23 -42.45 -20.92
CA ALA A 23 -0.20 -42.23 -20.74
C ALA A 23 -0.99 -43.56 -20.82
N LYS A 24 -2.15 -43.61 -20.15
CA LYS A 24 -3.36 -44.40 -20.48
C LYS A 24 -4.50 -43.81 -19.64
N GLN A 25 -5.38 -42.96 -20.18
CA GLN A 25 -6.52 -43.26 -21.06
C GLN A 25 -7.68 -43.98 -20.32
N SER A 26 -8.52 -43.19 -19.65
CA SER A 26 -9.96 -43.45 -19.48
C SER A 26 -10.65 -42.21 -18.91
N SER A 27 -11.41 -41.46 -19.72
CA SER A 27 -12.50 -40.55 -19.29
C SER A 27 -12.97 -39.63 -20.43
N LEU A 28 -13.07 -40.13 -21.66
CA LEU A 28 -13.58 -39.34 -22.79
C LEU A 28 -15.13 -39.31 -22.87
N HIS A 29 -15.82 -40.00 -21.96
CA HIS A 29 -17.29 -40.07 -21.95
C HIS A 29 -17.98 -39.18 -20.90
N LEU A 30 -17.23 -38.51 -20.02
CA LEU A 30 -17.79 -37.62 -18.99
C LEU A 30 -17.91 -36.15 -19.45
N PHE A 31 -17.17 -35.75 -20.49
CA PHE A 31 -17.15 -34.37 -20.99
C PHE A 31 -18.26 -34.03 -22.00
N PHE A 32 -18.94 -35.02 -22.58
CA PHE A 32 -20.00 -34.79 -23.56
C PHE A 32 -21.39 -34.57 -22.92
N PHE A 33 -21.60 -35.03 -21.68
CA PHE A 33 -22.88 -34.88 -20.98
C PHE A 33 -22.99 -33.61 -20.11
N LEU A 34 -21.87 -32.94 -19.80
CA LEU A 34 -21.86 -31.69 -19.01
C LEU A 34 -22.01 -30.42 -19.88
N SER A 35 -21.82 -30.48 -21.20
CA SER A 35 -21.98 -29.30 -22.07
C SER A 35 -23.44 -29.03 -22.50
N LEU A 36 -24.31 -30.04 -22.45
CA LEU A 36 -25.73 -29.92 -22.83
C LEU A 36 -26.64 -29.40 -21.70
N PHE A 37 -26.19 -29.42 -20.44
CA PHE A 37 -26.94 -28.85 -19.30
C PHE A 37 -26.61 -27.37 -19.03
N SER A 38 -25.46 -26.88 -19.50
CA SER A 38 -25.04 -25.48 -19.33
C SER A 38 -25.78 -24.52 -20.28
N THR A 39 -26.16 -25.00 -21.47
CA THR A 39 -26.83 -24.18 -22.49
C THR A 39 -28.32 -23.98 -22.25
N LEU A 40 -29.01 -24.87 -21.51
CA LEU A 40 -30.43 -24.68 -21.17
C LEU A 40 -30.67 -23.71 -20.00
N CYS A 41 -29.71 -23.55 -19.07
CA CYS A 41 -29.86 -22.61 -17.95
C CYS A 41 -29.65 -21.14 -18.36
N PHE A 42 -28.95 -20.88 -19.47
CA PHE A 42 -28.69 -19.51 -19.95
C PHE A 42 -29.91 -18.88 -20.64
N PHE A 43 -30.78 -19.67 -21.28
CA PHE A 43 -31.95 -19.15 -21.98
C PHE A 43 -33.13 -18.79 -21.06
N PHE A 44 -33.23 -19.39 -19.87
CA PHE A 44 -34.29 -19.08 -18.90
C PHE A 44 -33.98 -17.87 -18.00
N ALA A 45 -32.71 -17.55 -17.73
CA ALA A 45 -32.33 -16.38 -16.93
C ALA A 45 -32.52 -15.04 -17.68
N VAL A 46 -32.36 -15.04 -19.02
CA VAL A 46 -32.48 -13.82 -19.84
C VAL A 46 -33.93 -13.35 -20.01
N ARG A 47 -34.92 -14.23 -19.86
CA ARG A 47 -36.35 -13.86 -19.97
C ARG A 47 -36.97 -13.33 -18.67
N PHE A 48 -36.32 -13.48 -17.52
CA PHE A 48 -36.83 -12.96 -16.24
C PHE A 48 -36.32 -11.54 -15.90
N LEU A 49 -35.30 -11.04 -16.64
CA LEU A 49 -34.73 -9.71 -16.46
C LEU A 49 -35.22 -8.68 -17.50
N SER A 50 -36.06 -9.08 -18.45
CA SER A 50 -36.48 -8.25 -19.59
C SER A 50 -37.91 -7.68 -19.50
N THR A 51 -38.61 -7.80 -18.36
CA THR A 51 -40.00 -7.29 -18.22
C THR A 51 -40.23 -6.38 -17.02
N SER A 52 -39.29 -5.49 -16.72
CA SER A 52 -39.53 -4.36 -15.80
C SER A 52 -38.69 -3.14 -16.16
N SER A 53 -38.77 -2.71 -17.42
CA SER A 53 -38.16 -1.48 -17.92
C SER A 53 -39.23 -0.61 -18.55
N SER A 54 -40.05 0.04 -17.71
CA SER A 54 -41.00 1.06 -18.16
C SER A 54 -41.35 2.11 -17.09
N SER A 55 -40.39 2.56 -16.27
CA SER A 55 -40.55 3.81 -15.48
C SER A 55 -39.29 4.14 -14.67
N LEU A 56 -38.21 4.59 -15.30
CA LEU A 56 -37.03 5.07 -14.55
C LEU A 56 -36.25 6.19 -15.25
N SER A 57 -36.86 6.87 -16.22
CA SER A 57 -36.27 8.01 -16.92
C SER A 57 -36.56 9.37 -16.27
N PHE A 58 -37.05 9.43 -15.03
CA PHE A 58 -37.38 10.70 -14.36
C PHE A 58 -36.73 10.92 -12.98
N PHE A 59 -35.93 9.95 -12.48
CA PHE A 59 -35.21 10.08 -11.20
C PHE A 59 -33.68 10.17 -11.33
N GLY A 60 -33.09 9.84 -12.49
CA GLY A 60 -31.64 9.83 -12.69
C GLY A 60 -30.95 11.20 -12.66
N ASP A 61 -31.63 12.26 -13.11
CA ASP A 61 -31.00 13.59 -13.21
C ASP A 61 -30.77 14.25 -11.84
N LYS A 62 -31.61 13.96 -10.84
CA LYS A 62 -31.45 14.51 -9.48
C LYS A 62 -30.36 13.79 -8.69
N GLU A 63 -30.20 12.48 -8.90
CA GLU A 63 -29.19 11.67 -8.23
C GLU A 63 -27.78 11.94 -8.79
N ILE A 64 -27.65 12.11 -10.11
CA ILE A 64 -26.39 12.51 -10.77
C ILE A 64 -25.99 13.95 -10.38
N ALA A 65 -26.93 14.89 -10.29
CA ALA A 65 -26.65 16.25 -9.83
C ALA A 65 -26.23 16.29 -8.35
N PHE A 66 -26.85 15.47 -7.48
CA PHE A 66 -26.44 15.32 -6.09
C PHE A 66 -25.03 14.70 -5.97
N TYR A 67 -24.73 13.68 -6.78
CA TYR A 67 -23.41 13.05 -6.84
C TYR A 67 -22.32 14.01 -7.36
N ASN A 68 -22.56 14.76 -8.44
CA ASN A 68 -21.59 15.72 -8.98
C ASN A 68 -21.31 16.87 -8.00
N ASN A 69 -22.34 17.33 -7.27
CA ASN A 69 -22.19 18.36 -6.24
C ASN A 69 -21.50 17.83 -4.96
N TYR A 70 -21.80 16.59 -4.53
CA TYR A 70 -21.18 15.96 -3.37
C TYR A 70 -19.71 15.55 -3.64
N THR A 71 -19.43 14.99 -4.82
CA THR A 71 -18.06 14.61 -5.22
C THR A 71 -17.18 15.84 -5.40
N SER A 72 -17.58 16.86 -6.19
CA SER A 72 -16.84 18.11 -6.35
C SER A 72 -16.50 18.74 -4.99
N HIS A 73 -17.49 19.02 -4.13
CA HIS A 73 -17.21 19.64 -2.84
C HIS A 73 -16.38 18.78 -1.86
N SER A 74 -16.36 17.46 -2.03
CA SER A 74 -15.62 16.55 -1.16
C SER A 74 -14.13 16.40 -1.52
N TRP A 75 -13.78 16.46 -2.80
CA TRP A 75 -12.39 16.31 -3.27
C TRP A 75 -11.52 17.51 -2.98
N HIS A 76 -12.14 18.69 -3.03
CA HIS A 76 -11.43 19.96 -3.15
C HIS A 76 -11.30 20.73 -1.84
N ARG A 77 -11.95 20.30 -0.76
CA ARG A 77 -11.90 20.97 0.55
C ARG A 77 -10.44 21.02 1.04
N HIS A 78 -9.94 22.21 1.38
CA HIS A 78 -8.54 22.51 1.76
C HIS A 78 -7.48 22.38 0.67
N SER A 79 -7.88 22.24 -0.59
CA SER A 79 -7.00 22.39 -1.74
C SER A 79 -7.23 23.77 -2.40
N PRO A 80 -6.22 24.39 -3.05
CA PRO A 80 -6.42 25.53 -3.95
C PRO A 80 -7.49 25.27 -5.02
N CYS A 81 -7.80 23.98 -5.27
CA CYS A 81 -8.83 23.54 -6.20
C CYS A 81 -10.26 23.56 -5.62
N SER A 82 -10.49 24.05 -4.39
CA SER A 82 -11.80 24.15 -3.70
C SER A 82 -12.91 24.84 -4.50
N PHE A 83 -12.52 25.69 -5.46
CA PHE A 83 -13.41 26.46 -6.33
C PHE A 83 -13.75 25.76 -7.67
N LEU A 84 -13.54 24.45 -7.79
CA LEU A 84 -13.98 23.63 -8.93
C LEU A 84 -15.52 23.47 -8.94
N SER A 85 -16.24 24.59 -9.01
CA SER A 85 -17.69 24.68 -9.12
C SER A 85 -18.17 24.69 -10.58
N ASN A 86 -17.26 24.89 -11.54
CA ASN A 86 -17.57 24.82 -12.97
C ASN A 86 -17.20 23.44 -13.52
N ASN A 87 -18.19 22.66 -13.92
CA ASN A 87 -18.00 21.49 -14.78
C ASN A 87 -17.11 21.91 -15.96
N SER A 88 -15.96 21.24 -16.17
CA SER A 88 -14.95 21.50 -17.23
C SER A 88 -13.70 22.31 -16.88
N SER A 89 -13.09 22.12 -15.71
CA SER A 89 -11.72 22.59 -15.49
C SER A 89 -10.79 21.56 -14.87
N ILE A 90 -9.51 21.75 -15.16
CA ILE A 90 -8.40 20.99 -14.58
C ILE A 90 -7.75 21.90 -13.54
N CYS A 91 -7.53 21.40 -12.34
CA CYS A 91 -6.80 22.13 -11.30
C CYS A 91 -5.77 21.22 -10.64
N CYS A 92 -4.55 21.73 -10.50
CA CYS A 92 -3.45 21.01 -9.84
C CYS A 92 -3.02 21.74 -8.57
N ASP A 93 -3.06 21.01 -7.45
CA ASP A 93 -2.49 21.42 -6.18
C ASP A 93 -1.06 20.91 -6.08
N ARG A 94 -0.11 21.86 -6.12
CA ARG A 94 1.32 21.61 -6.03
C ARG A 94 1.94 22.17 -4.75
N THR A 95 1.10 22.58 -3.79
CA THR A 95 1.53 23.23 -2.54
C THR A 95 2.27 22.27 -1.60
N SER A 96 1.92 20.97 -1.67
CA SER A 96 2.59 19.94 -0.90
C SER A 96 4.03 19.73 -1.38
N TYR A 97 4.95 19.67 -0.40
CA TYR A 97 6.33 19.25 -0.62
C TYR A 97 6.40 17.79 -1.10
N HIS A 98 5.41 16.97 -0.74
CA HIS A 98 5.49 15.52 -0.90
C HIS A 98 4.88 14.97 -2.19
N SER A 99 3.83 15.59 -2.69
CA SER A 99 3.01 15.05 -3.78
C SER A 99 2.28 16.16 -4.51
N ASP A 100 2.23 16.07 -5.84
CA ASP A 100 1.27 16.85 -6.63
C ASP A 100 -0.04 16.06 -6.75
N ILE A 101 -1.16 16.78 -6.80
CA ILE A 101 -2.47 16.19 -7.04
C ILE A 101 -3.28 17.09 -7.97
N CYS A 102 -3.84 16.52 -9.02
CA CYS A 102 -4.67 17.21 -10.00
C CYS A 102 -6.07 16.64 -10.02
N PHE A 103 -7.05 17.49 -10.26
CA PHE A 103 -8.46 17.15 -10.30
C PHE A 103 -9.06 17.54 -11.66
N MET A 104 -9.94 16.68 -12.16
CA MET A 104 -10.70 16.88 -13.39
C MET A 104 -12.17 16.54 -13.10
N SER A 105 -13.09 17.41 -13.52
CA SER A 105 -14.54 17.21 -13.34
C SER A 105 -15.26 17.37 -14.66
N GLY A 106 -16.06 16.36 -15.05
CA GLY A 106 -16.77 16.30 -16.33
C GLY A 106 -16.44 15.05 -17.15
N ASP A 107 -16.59 15.13 -18.47
CA ASP A 107 -16.33 14.00 -19.39
C ASP A 107 -14.81 13.79 -19.55
N VAL A 108 -14.26 12.91 -18.72
CA VAL A 108 -12.83 12.59 -18.69
C VAL A 108 -12.57 11.31 -19.48
N ARG A 109 -11.72 11.38 -20.51
CA ARG A 109 -11.40 10.25 -21.39
C ARG A 109 -9.91 9.92 -21.38
N THR A 110 -9.59 8.63 -21.29
CA THR A 110 -8.20 8.15 -21.32
C THR A 110 -7.67 8.04 -22.75
N HIS A 111 -6.41 8.40 -22.93
CA HIS A 111 -5.66 8.18 -24.16
C HIS A 111 -4.26 7.61 -23.82
N SER A 112 -4.22 6.30 -23.56
CA SER A 112 -3.05 5.58 -23.03
C SER A 112 -1.81 5.68 -23.91
N HIS A 113 -1.94 5.56 -25.24
CA HIS A 113 -0.83 5.66 -26.18
C HIS A 113 -0.07 6.99 -26.13
N ALA A 114 -0.74 8.09 -25.77
CA ALA A 114 -0.12 9.40 -25.63
C ALA A 114 0.21 9.75 -24.17
N SER A 115 0.03 8.79 -23.24
CA SER A 115 0.10 9.01 -21.80
C SER A 115 -0.70 10.24 -21.36
N SER A 116 -1.93 10.37 -21.87
CA SER A 116 -2.75 11.55 -21.63
C SER A 116 -4.18 11.23 -21.21
N VAL A 117 -4.78 12.20 -20.51
CA VAL A 117 -6.17 12.21 -20.07
C VAL A 117 -6.78 13.52 -20.53
N VAL A 118 -7.90 13.42 -21.25
CA VAL A 118 -8.53 14.57 -21.92
C VAL A 118 -9.87 14.86 -21.26
N LEU A 119 -10.08 16.12 -20.86
CA LEU A 119 -11.37 16.62 -20.38
C LEU A 119 -12.13 17.23 -21.55
N TYR A 120 -13.31 16.69 -21.86
CA TYR A 120 -14.21 17.23 -22.87
C TYR A 120 -15.25 18.15 -22.21
N PRO A 121 -15.25 19.46 -22.51
CA PRO A 121 -16.29 20.35 -22.02
C PRO A 121 -17.65 20.04 -22.68
N PRO A 122 -18.77 20.33 -22.01
CA PRO A 122 -20.09 20.38 -22.64
C PRO A 122 -20.07 21.33 -23.83
N SER A 123 -20.85 21.02 -24.86
CA SER A 123 -20.91 21.76 -26.13
C SER A 123 -21.20 23.27 -26.01
N ASN A 124 -21.72 23.72 -24.86
CA ASN A 124 -22.10 25.10 -24.60
C ASN A 124 -21.08 25.89 -23.75
N VAL A 125 -19.95 25.28 -23.37
CA VAL A 125 -18.93 25.91 -22.51
C VAL A 125 -17.61 26.04 -23.28
N THR A 126 -17.31 27.24 -23.76
CA THR A 126 -15.99 27.59 -24.29
C THR A 126 -15.03 27.79 -23.13
N ILE A 127 -14.08 26.85 -22.95
CA ILE A 127 -13.02 26.99 -21.95
C ILE A 127 -12.17 28.22 -22.32
N ASN A 128 -11.98 29.11 -21.34
CA ASN A 128 -11.17 30.32 -21.50
C ASN A 128 -9.75 29.93 -21.97
N ARG A 129 -9.20 30.57 -23.01
CA ARG A 129 -7.92 30.17 -23.64
C ARG A 129 -6.74 30.09 -22.65
N ASN A 130 -6.77 30.83 -21.54
CA ASN A 130 -5.74 30.76 -20.50
C ASN A 130 -5.78 29.48 -19.64
N SER A 131 -6.87 28.72 -19.68
CA SER A 131 -7.02 27.39 -19.05
C SER A 131 -6.77 26.21 -20.00
N SER A 132 -6.21 26.49 -21.19
CA SER A 132 -5.81 25.46 -22.18
C SER A 132 -4.40 24.91 -21.97
N ALA A 133 -3.71 25.31 -20.89
CA ALA A 133 -2.38 24.79 -20.58
C ALA A 133 -2.46 23.29 -20.24
N GLU A 134 -1.73 22.49 -21.00
CA GLU A 134 -1.51 21.07 -20.66
C GLU A 134 -0.78 20.98 -19.31
N GLU A 135 -1.39 20.29 -18.37
CA GLU A 135 -0.80 19.98 -17.07
C GLU A 135 -0.01 18.67 -17.16
N LYS A 136 1.15 18.65 -16.49
CA LYS A 136 2.01 17.46 -16.42
C LYS A 136 2.16 17.01 -14.99
N ILE A 137 1.94 15.73 -14.74
CA ILE A 137 2.05 15.14 -13.41
C ILE A 137 2.70 13.77 -13.47
N ARG A 138 3.54 13.49 -12.48
CA ARG A 138 4.01 12.14 -12.16
C ARG A 138 3.32 11.72 -10.87
N PRO A 139 2.28 10.88 -10.93
CA PRO A 139 1.36 10.69 -9.82
C PRO A 139 1.92 9.71 -8.78
N TYR A 140 2.99 10.12 -8.09
CA TYR A 140 3.72 9.33 -7.10
C TYR A 140 4.10 10.19 -5.87
N PRO A 141 3.85 9.72 -4.64
CA PRO A 141 4.28 10.40 -3.42
C PRO A 141 5.80 10.29 -3.23
N ARG A 142 6.55 11.25 -3.80
CA ARG A 142 7.97 11.56 -3.52
C ARG A 142 8.47 12.69 -4.41
N LYS A 143 7.66 13.75 -4.56
CA LYS A 143 7.92 14.88 -5.46
C LYS A 143 9.33 15.46 -5.32
N TRP A 144 9.89 15.45 -4.12
CA TRP A 144 11.22 15.97 -3.82
C TRP A 144 12.40 15.08 -4.28
N GLU A 145 12.17 13.81 -4.62
CA GLU A 145 13.22 12.85 -5.01
C GLU A 145 13.32 12.71 -6.53
N GLY A 146 14.10 13.60 -7.16
CA GLY A 146 14.28 13.62 -8.63
C GLY A 146 14.60 12.26 -9.25
N ILE A 147 15.52 11.48 -8.68
CA ILE A 147 15.99 10.19 -9.24
C ILE A 147 14.88 9.16 -9.40
N ILE A 148 13.96 9.12 -8.43
CA ILE A 148 12.83 8.21 -8.49
C ILE A 148 11.75 8.79 -9.38
N MET A 149 11.48 10.09 -9.27
CA MET A 149 10.52 10.76 -10.12
C MET A 149 10.88 10.65 -11.61
N ASP A 150 12.17 10.62 -11.98
CA ASP A 150 12.61 10.39 -13.37
C ASP A 150 12.21 9.01 -13.92
N ARG A 151 11.93 8.03 -13.04
CA ARG A 151 11.45 6.69 -13.40
C ARG A 151 9.93 6.56 -13.35
N ILE A 152 9.23 7.55 -12.81
CA ILE A 152 7.77 7.57 -12.77
C ILE A 152 7.25 8.11 -14.11
N SER A 153 6.33 7.37 -14.72
CA SER A 153 5.70 7.79 -15.97
C SER A 153 4.95 9.12 -15.79
N GLU A 154 5.19 10.05 -16.70
CA GLU A 154 4.48 11.34 -16.75
C GLU A 154 3.12 11.16 -17.42
N LEU A 155 2.09 11.71 -16.79
CA LEU A 155 0.72 11.79 -17.29
C LEU A 155 0.45 13.24 -17.70
N ARG A 156 -0.12 13.42 -18.89
CA ARG A 156 -0.54 14.73 -19.42
C ARG A 156 -2.04 14.90 -19.24
N LEU A 157 -2.47 15.98 -18.62
CA LEU A 157 -3.88 16.32 -18.43
C LEU A 157 -4.17 17.55 -19.27
N ARG A 158 -5.17 17.49 -20.15
CA ARG A 158 -5.53 18.64 -20.99
C ARG A 158 -7.02 18.71 -21.23
N ALA A 159 -7.51 19.92 -21.48
CA ALA A 159 -8.83 20.11 -22.06
C ALA A 159 -8.80 19.80 -23.56
N ALA A 160 -9.90 19.26 -24.09
CA ALA A 160 -10.09 19.10 -25.52
C ALA A 160 -10.15 20.47 -26.20
N ALA A 161 -9.45 20.62 -27.32
CA ALA A 161 -9.56 21.80 -28.17
C ALA A 161 -10.90 21.77 -28.95
N PRO A 162 -11.42 22.91 -29.43
CA PRO A 162 -12.67 22.93 -30.21
C PRO A 162 -12.67 22.01 -31.44
N GLN A 163 -11.49 21.77 -32.03
CA GLN A 163 -11.29 20.88 -33.17
C GLN A 163 -11.11 19.40 -32.79
N ASP A 164 -10.97 19.08 -31.51
CA ASP A 164 -10.81 17.71 -31.04
C ASP A 164 -12.19 17.03 -31.02
N ALA A 165 -12.50 16.25 -32.06
CA ALA A 165 -13.67 15.39 -32.03
C ALA A 165 -13.55 14.40 -30.85
N PRO A 166 -14.61 14.22 -30.04
CA PRO A 166 -14.57 13.26 -28.94
C PRO A 166 -14.43 11.84 -29.48
N HIS A 167 -13.33 11.15 -29.17
CA HIS A 167 -13.20 9.72 -29.48
C HIS A 167 -14.23 8.92 -28.68
N PRO A 168 -15.02 8.03 -29.30
CA PRO A 168 -16.05 7.28 -28.60
C PRO A 168 -15.48 6.50 -27.40
N CYS A 169 -16.29 6.35 -26.36
CA CYS A 169 -15.93 5.56 -25.20
C CYS A 169 -16.01 4.07 -25.56
N ASP A 170 -14.90 3.35 -25.46
CA ASP A 170 -14.90 1.88 -25.53
C ASP A 170 -15.50 1.28 -24.25
N VAL A 171 -15.22 1.93 -23.12
CA VAL A 171 -15.73 1.53 -21.80
C VAL A 171 -16.17 2.79 -21.06
N ARG A 172 -17.41 2.80 -20.57
CA ARG A 172 -17.97 3.92 -19.81
C ARG A 172 -18.15 3.53 -18.34
N HIS A 173 -17.66 4.39 -17.45
CA HIS A 173 -17.79 4.24 -16.00
C HIS A 173 -18.71 5.32 -15.46
N ASP A 174 -19.50 4.98 -14.45
CA ASP A 174 -20.39 5.90 -13.72
C ASP A 174 -19.76 6.43 -12.43
N VAL A 175 -18.49 6.10 -12.19
CA VAL A 175 -17.68 6.48 -11.02
C VAL A 175 -16.39 7.18 -11.46
N PRO A 176 -15.78 8.05 -10.62
CA PRO A 176 -14.53 8.70 -10.97
C PRO A 176 -13.34 7.73 -11.01
N ALA A 177 -12.23 8.20 -11.58
CA ALA A 177 -10.95 7.49 -11.58
C ALA A 177 -9.92 8.13 -10.64
N ILE A 178 -9.05 7.31 -10.03
CA ILE A 178 -7.80 7.76 -9.40
C ILE A 178 -6.62 7.24 -10.22
N PHE A 179 -5.82 8.15 -10.77
CA PHE A 179 -4.58 7.86 -11.48
C PHE A 179 -3.39 7.92 -10.52
N PHE A 180 -2.64 6.83 -10.39
CA PHE A 180 -1.43 6.77 -9.57
C PHE A 180 -0.38 5.83 -10.17
N SER A 181 0.88 5.99 -9.78
CA SER A 181 1.95 5.07 -10.16
C SER A 181 2.16 3.99 -9.09
N ALA A 182 2.20 2.73 -9.52
CA ALA A 182 2.64 1.60 -8.70
C ALA A 182 4.14 1.28 -8.89
N GLY A 183 4.91 2.19 -9.51
CA GLY A 183 6.36 2.06 -9.70
C GLY A 183 7.18 2.61 -8.52
N GLY A 184 8.36 3.16 -8.81
CA GLY A 184 9.21 3.78 -7.78
C GLY A 184 9.73 2.77 -6.76
N TYR A 185 9.45 2.99 -5.47
CA TYR A 185 9.94 2.16 -4.38
C TYR A 185 8.95 1.09 -3.88
N THR A 186 7.73 1.03 -4.43
CA THR A 186 6.63 0.14 -4.00
C THR A 186 6.94 -1.37 -4.07
N GLY A 187 8.14 -1.74 -4.54
CA GLY A 187 8.65 -3.11 -4.59
C GLY A 187 8.74 -3.82 -3.23
N ASN A 188 8.90 -3.08 -2.12
CA ASN A 188 8.87 -3.65 -0.77
C ASN A 188 7.67 -3.15 0.03
N VAL A 189 7.29 -3.92 1.07
CA VAL A 189 6.05 -3.67 1.83
C VAL A 189 6.01 -2.29 2.51
N PHE A 190 7.13 -1.74 2.97
CA PHE A 190 7.13 -0.41 3.59
C PHE A 190 6.65 0.65 2.61
N HIS A 191 7.24 0.67 1.42
CA HIS A 191 6.87 1.64 0.39
C HIS A 191 5.54 1.30 -0.30
N ALA A 192 5.17 0.02 -0.41
CA ALA A 192 3.84 -0.35 -0.89
C ALA A 192 2.75 0.27 0.00
N PHE A 193 2.93 0.24 1.32
CA PHE A 193 2.01 0.90 2.24
C PHE A 193 2.17 2.42 2.26
N ASN A 194 3.41 2.90 2.40
CA ASN A 194 3.69 4.32 2.60
C ASN A 194 3.47 5.18 1.35
N ASP A 195 3.92 4.70 0.18
CA ASP A 195 3.93 5.48 -1.05
C ASP A 195 2.72 5.15 -1.96
N ALA A 196 1.91 4.12 -1.65
CA ALA A 196 0.76 3.73 -2.47
C ALA A 196 -0.51 3.44 -1.67
N ILE A 197 -0.59 2.34 -0.90
CA ILE A 197 -1.85 1.85 -0.29
C ILE A 197 -2.46 2.87 0.68
N LEU A 198 -1.67 3.43 1.61
CA LEU A 198 -2.19 4.39 2.58
C LEU A 198 -2.57 5.72 1.90
N PRO A 199 -1.75 6.30 1.00
CA PRO A 199 -2.16 7.44 0.18
C PRO A 199 -3.40 7.18 -0.69
N LEU A 200 -3.57 5.97 -1.22
CA LEU A 200 -4.78 5.56 -1.95
C LEU A 200 -6.00 5.55 -1.03
N TYR A 201 -5.90 4.94 0.14
CA TYR A 201 -6.98 4.93 1.12
C TYR A 201 -7.38 6.35 1.53
N ILE A 202 -6.41 7.23 1.82
CA ILE A 202 -6.66 8.64 2.12
C ILE A 202 -7.37 9.35 0.97
N THR A 203 -6.89 9.15 -0.26
CA THR A 203 -7.40 9.84 -1.46
C THR A 203 -8.80 9.36 -1.84
N SER A 204 -9.09 8.08 -1.64
CA SER A 204 -10.35 7.44 -2.04
C SER A 204 -11.41 7.40 -0.96
N HIS A 205 -11.07 7.69 0.31
CA HIS A 205 -11.96 7.45 1.46
C HIS A 205 -13.40 7.95 1.26
N ARG A 206 -13.54 9.20 0.78
CA ARG A 206 -14.86 9.84 0.59
C ARG A 206 -15.70 9.24 -0.54
N LEU A 207 -15.09 8.45 -1.42
CA LEU A 207 -15.76 7.78 -2.52
C LEU A 207 -16.39 6.46 -2.09
N ARG A 208 -16.12 5.98 -0.87
CA ARG A 208 -16.73 4.76 -0.32
C ARG A 208 -16.63 3.59 -1.31
N ARG A 209 -15.43 3.34 -1.82
CA ARG A 209 -15.10 2.28 -2.81
C ARG A 209 -15.67 2.47 -4.22
N ARG A 210 -16.50 3.49 -4.45
CA ARG A 210 -17.00 3.89 -5.78
C ARG A 210 -15.98 4.71 -6.58
N VAL A 211 -14.90 4.05 -6.97
CA VAL A 211 -13.81 4.66 -7.73
C VAL A 211 -13.05 3.61 -8.51
N VAL A 212 -12.62 3.92 -9.73
CA VAL A 212 -11.74 3.03 -10.51
C VAL A 212 -10.28 3.43 -10.30
N LEU A 213 -9.45 2.45 -9.98
CA LEU A 213 -8.00 2.65 -9.84
C LEU A 213 -7.32 2.52 -11.21
N VAL A 214 -6.78 3.61 -11.74
CA VAL A 214 -6.06 3.64 -13.02
C VAL A 214 -4.56 3.76 -12.75
N VAL A 215 -3.79 2.79 -13.18
CA VAL A 215 -2.45 2.55 -12.67
C VAL A 215 -1.40 2.78 -13.74
N LEU A 216 -0.48 3.70 -13.47
CA LEU A 216 0.77 3.87 -14.22
C LEU A 216 1.86 2.95 -13.63
N ASN A 217 2.81 2.52 -14.47
CA ASN A 217 3.88 1.59 -14.06
C ASN A 217 3.31 0.34 -13.35
N TYR A 218 2.29 -0.28 -13.96
CA TYR A 218 1.59 -1.42 -13.41
C TYR A 218 2.49 -2.67 -13.30
N HIS A 219 2.38 -3.38 -12.18
CA HIS A 219 3.10 -4.64 -11.96
C HIS A 219 2.14 -5.73 -11.46
N HIS A 220 1.84 -6.73 -12.28
CA HIS A 220 0.84 -7.76 -11.98
C HIS A 220 1.04 -8.45 -10.61
N TRP A 221 2.29 -8.76 -10.23
CA TRP A 221 2.59 -9.39 -8.95
C TRP A 221 2.19 -8.52 -7.74
N TRP A 222 2.28 -7.19 -7.87
CA TRP A 222 1.94 -6.23 -6.80
C TRP A 222 0.43 -6.26 -6.55
N PHE A 223 -0.35 -6.25 -7.63
CA PHE A 223 -1.81 -6.32 -7.56
C PHE A 223 -2.31 -7.67 -7.08
N ILE A 224 -1.64 -8.79 -7.42
CA ILE A 224 -1.96 -10.08 -6.81
C ILE A 224 -1.71 -10.05 -5.30
N LYS A 225 -0.59 -9.48 -4.87
CA LYS A 225 -0.16 -9.49 -3.46
C LYS A 225 -1.09 -8.70 -2.54
N TYR A 226 -1.61 -7.57 -3.03
CA TYR A 226 -2.44 -6.65 -2.24
C TYR A 226 -3.91 -6.63 -2.67
N ARG A 227 -4.38 -7.62 -3.45
CA ARG A 227 -5.73 -7.65 -4.04
C ARG A 227 -6.84 -7.47 -3.00
N GLU A 228 -6.74 -8.10 -1.83
CA GLU A 228 -7.77 -8.01 -0.78
C GLU A 228 -7.84 -6.58 -0.23
N ILE A 229 -6.69 -5.93 -0.02
CA ILE A 229 -6.64 -4.53 0.46
C ILE A 229 -7.19 -3.58 -0.61
N LEU A 230 -6.83 -3.79 -1.88
CA LEU A 230 -7.32 -2.96 -2.97
C LEU A 230 -8.83 -3.10 -3.16
N ALA A 231 -9.40 -4.28 -2.91
CA ALA A 231 -10.84 -4.52 -2.90
C ALA A 231 -11.57 -3.81 -1.74
N GLY A 232 -10.86 -3.53 -0.64
CA GLY A 232 -11.34 -2.66 0.44
C GLY A 232 -11.29 -1.16 0.10
N ILE A 233 -10.53 -0.78 -0.94
CA ILE A 233 -10.36 0.60 -1.42
C ILE A 233 -11.27 0.91 -2.62
N SER A 234 -11.55 -0.07 -3.47
CA SER A 234 -12.31 0.08 -4.71
C SER A 234 -13.14 -1.19 -5.01
N ASP A 235 -14.38 -1.01 -5.44
CA ASP A 235 -15.25 -2.09 -5.92
C ASP A 235 -14.99 -2.51 -7.37
N TYR A 236 -14.04 -1.84 -8.03
CA TYR A 236 -13.77 -2.01 -9.45
C TYR A 236 -12.36 -2.57 -9.67
N PRO A 237 -12.16 -3.43 -10.69
CA PRO A 237 -10.84 -3.94 -11.01
C PRO A 237 -9.90 -2.79 -11.43
N PRO A 238 -8.63 -2.82 -11.02
CA PRO A 238 -7.65 -1.83 -11.43
C PRO A 238 -7.38 -1.92 -12.94
N ILE A 239 -7.12 -0.77 -13.56
CA ILE A 239 -6.79 -0.64 -14.99
C ILE A 239 -5.28 -0.42 -15.12
N ASP A 240 -4.60 -1.30 -15.87
CA ASP A 240 -3.24 -1.05 -16.35
C ASP A 240 -3.30 0.00 -17.46
N PHE A 241 -2.97 1.25 -17.11
CA PHE A 241 -3.10 2.39 -18.03
C PHE A 241 -2.17 2.26 -19.24
N SER A 242 -0.96 1.71 -19.05
CA SER A 242 0.05 1.68 -20.11
C SER A 242 -0.22 0.57 -21.13
N ASN A 243 -0.88 -0.52 -20.72
CA ASN A 243 -1.14 -1.67 -21.59
C ASN A 243 -2.60 -1.82 -22.04
N ASN A 244 -3.54 -1.02 -21.51
CA ASN A 244 -4.93 -1.02 -21.97
C ASN A 244 -5.13 0.10 -23.01
N THR A 245 -5.37 -0.30 -24.26
CA THR A 245 -5.54 0.63 -25.39
C THR A 245 -6.96 1.19 -25.52
N ARG A 246 -7.92 0.67 -24.75
CA ARG A 246 -9.31 1.13 -24.79
C ARG A 246 -9.45 2.53 -24.19
N THR A 247 -10.32 3.35 -24.79
CA THR A 247 -10.74 4.63 -24.24
C THR A 247 -11.77 4.41 -23.13
N HIS A 248 -11.33 4.62 -21.89
CA HIS A 248 -12.17 4.66 -20.71
C HIS A 248 -12.68 6.08 -20.46
N CYS A 249 -13.98 6.20 -20.22
CA CYS A 249 -14.65 7.47 -19.91
C CYS A 249 -15.16 7.48 -18.48
N PHE A 250 -14.93 8.58 -17.78
CA PHE A 250 -15.28 8.80 -16.37
C PHE A 250 -15.99 10.15 -16.20
N PRO A 251 -16.87 10.30 -15.19
CA PRO A 251 -17.48 11.58 -14.82
C PRO A 251 -16.51 12.54 -14.10
N GLY A 252 -15.30 12.07 -13.78
CA GLY A 252 -14.26 12.85 -13.13
C GLY A 252 -13.02 12.01 -12.87
N ALA A 253 -11.91 12.68 -12.57
CA ALA A 253 -10.66 12.01 -12.26
C ALA A 253 -9.80 12.80 -11.27
N VAL A 254 -9.00 12.06 -10.52
CA VAL A 254 -7.92 12.58 -9.68
C VAL A 254 -6.63 11.94 -10.13
N ALA A 255 -5.59 12.75 -10.38
CA ALA A 255 -4.25 12.26 -10.70
C ALA A 255 -3.30 12.63 -9.59
N GLY A 256 -2.62 11.64 -9.00
CA GLY A 256 -1.81 11.80 -7.80
C GLY A 256 -2.54 11.36 -6.53
N LEU A 257 -1.80 11.27 -5.44
CA LEU A 257 -2.29 10.77 -4.15
C LEU A 257 -1.98 11.76 -3.04
N ARG A 258 -2.89 11.88 -2.06
CA ARG A 258 -2.68 12.64 -0.83
C ARG A 258 -1.73 11.90 0.11
N PHE A 259 -0.64 12.55 0.50
CA PHE A 259 0.36 11.99 1.41
C PHE A 259 0.44 12.82 2.70
N HIS A 260 0.14 12.20 3.85
CA HIS A 260 0.12 12.88 5.14
C HIS A 260 1.39 12.72 5.98
N GLY A 261 2.41 12.05 5.44
CA GLY A 261 3.65 11.74 6.15
C GLY A 261 3.87 10.23 6.24
N THR A 262 4.99 9.85 6.85
CA THR A 262 5.39 8.45 6.97
C THR A 262 4.36 7.63 7.74
N LEU A 263 3.73 6.68 7.05
CA LEU A 263 2.67 5.81 7.54
C LEU A 263 1.66 6.58 8.40
N ALA A 264 1.16 7.70 7.87
CA ALA A 264 0.37 8.67 8.60
C ALA A 264 -0.98 8.94 7.95
N ILE A 265 -1.97 9.17 8.80
CA ILE A 265 -3.23 9.82 8.47
C ILE A 265 -3.35 11.02 9.41
N ASP A 266 -3.54 12.19 8.83
CA ASP A 266 -3.77 13.44 9.55
C ASP A 266 -5.24 13.87 9.31
N PRO A 267 -6.13 13.68 10.30
CA PRO A 267 -7.54 14.03 10.17
C PRO A 267 -7.76 15.53 9.90
N ALA A 268 -6.87 16.39 10.42
CA ALA A 268 -6.98 17.84 10.24
C ALA A 268 -6.80 18.25 8.77
N LYS A 269 -5.87 17.59 8.06
CA LYS A 269 -5.67 17.79 6.61
C LYS A 269 -6.84 17.33 5.76
N LEU A 270 -7.70 16.45 6.28
CA LEU A 270 -8.92 16.00 5.61
C LEU A 270 -10.15 16.80 6.04
N SER A 271 -10.10 17.46 7.20
CA SER A 271 -11.27 17.99 7.90
C SER A 271 -12.32 16.90 8.08
N ASP A 272 -11.86 15.74 8.52
CA ASP A 272 -12.64 14.55 8.73
C ASP A 272 -12.08 13.85 9.98
N GLU A 273 -12.68 14.12 11.14
CA GLU A 273 -12.20 13.55 12.41
C GLU A 273 -12.44 12.05 12.53
N THR A 274 -13.25 11.47 11.62
CA THR A 274 -13.45 10.02 11.57
C THR A 274 -12.24 9.31 10.97
N MET A 275 -11.37 10.03 10.26
CA MET A 275 -10.21 9.46 9.59
C MET A 275 -9.01 9.34 10.52
N SER A 276 -8.54 8.11 10.72
CA SER A 276 -7.40 7.82 11.58
C SER A 276 -6.63 6.59 11.11
N MET A 277 -5.48 6.31 11.74
CA MET A 277 -4.79 5.05 11.50
C MET A 277 -5.65 3.85 11.92
N GLN A 278 -6.50 4.00 12.93
CA GLN A 278 -7.41 2.95 13.40
C GLN A 278 -8.46 2.62 12.35
N THR A 279 -9.02 3.60 11.64
CA THR A 279 -9.97 3.30 10.56
C THR A 279 -9.30 2.64 9.36
N PHE A 280 -8.03 2.98 9.07
CA PHE A 280 -7.25 2.22 8.11
C PHE A 280 -7.03 0.76 8.55
N GLN A 281 -6.67 0.54 9.81
CA GLN A 281 -6.50 -0.82 10.35
C GLN A 281 -7.81 -1.62 10.31
N HIS A 282 -8.96 -0.97 10.58
CA HIS A 282 -10.27 -1.60 10.43
C HIS A 282 -10.55 -2.04 8.99
N MET A 283 -10.21 -1.22 7.99
CA MET A 283 -10.34 -1.64 6.59
C MET A 283 -9.43 -2.83 6.26
N LEU A 284 -8.20 -2.87 6.79
CA LEU A 284 -7.32 -4.04 6.64
C LEU A 284 -7.92 -5.28 7.32
N GLU A 285 -8.55 -5.10 8.48
CA GLU A 285 -9.25 -6.16 9.19
C GLU A 285 -10.42 -6.69 8.35
N GLU A 286 -11.29 -5.84 7.82
CA GLU A 286 -12.39 -6.24 6.94
C GLU A 286 -11.91 -6.97 5.68
N ALA A 287 -10.76 -6.58 5.13
CA ALA A 287 -10.19 -7.20 3.94
C ALA A 287 -9.71 -8.65 4.18
N TYR A 288 -9.36 -9.02 5.41
CA TYR A 288 -8.75 -10.32 5.73
C TYR A 288 -9.49 -11.14 6.79
N ASN A 289 -10.49 -10.57 7.46
CA ASN A 289 -11.21 -11.26 8.51
C ASN A 289 -12.01 -12.43 7.93
N GLU A 290 -11.71 -13.62 8.43
CA GLU A 290 -12.61 -14.77 8.37
C GLU A 290 -13.27 -14.92 9.75
N PRO A 291 -14.59 -15.14 9.83
CA PRO A 291 -15.25 -15.43 11.10
C PRO A 291 -14.69 -16.72 11.69
N LYS A 292 -13.89 -16.62 12.75
CA LYS A 292 -13.38 -17.78 13.49
C LYS A 292 -13.54 -17.56 14.99
N GLU A 293 -14.62 -18.11 15.54
CA GLU A 293 -14.75 -18.34 16.97
C GLU A 293 -13.60 -19.24 17.44
N THR A 294 -12.67 -18.65 18.16
CA THR A 294 -11.62 -19.41 18.82
C THR A 294 -11.33 -18.73 20.15
N LYS A 295 -11.43 -19.52 21.22
CA LYS A 295 -11.15 -19.05 22.58
C LYS A 295 -9.79 -18.34 22.62
N PRO A 296 -9.67 -17.20 23.34
CA PRO A 296 -8.40 -16.51 23.46
C PRO A 296 -7.33 -17.46 24.02
N PRO A 297 -6.14 -17.52 23.42
CA PRO A 297 -5.09 -18.45 23.83
C PRO A 297 -4.68 -18.16 25.28
N ARG A 298 -4.47 -19.22 26.07
CA ARG A 298 -4.13 -19.14 27.50
C ARG A 298 -2.86 -18.35 27.79
N ARG A 299 -1.89 -18.31 26.86
CA ARG A 299 -0.63 -17.57 26.99
C ARG A 299 -0.58 -16.38 26.03
N PRO A 300 0.08 -15.27 26.42
CA PRO A 300 0.44 -14.19 25.50
C PRO A 300 1.18 -14.70 24.26
N LYS A 301 0.74 -14.30 23.08
CA LYS A 301 1.37 -14.67 21.80
C LYS A 301 2.37 -13.59 21.39
N LEU A 302 3.63 -13.98 21.19
CA LEU A 302 4.68 -13.18 20.58
C LEU A 302 4.96 -13.70 19.17
N VAL A 303 4.91 -12.82 18.17
CA VAL A 303 5.38 -13.12 16.81
C VAL A 303 6.76 -12.51 16.61
N VAL A 304 7.76 -13.35 16.33
CA VAL A 304 9.11 -12.90 15.94
C VAL A 304 9.18 -12.85 14.42
N VAL A 305 9.34 -11.66 13.85
CA VAL A 305 9.50 -11.45 12.41
C VAL A 305 10.97 -11.64 12.03
N SER A 306 11.21 -12.78 11.40
CA SER A 306 12.51 -13.27 10.98
C SER A 306 12.90 -12.79 9.59
N ARG A 307 14.20 -12.69 9.34
CA ARG A 307 14.80 -12.18 8.10
C ARG A 307 15.93 -13.09 7.67
N GLY A 308 15.99 -13.41 6.37
CA GLY A 308 17.00 -14.33 5.82
C GLY A 308 18.14 -13.70 5.03
N ALA A 309 18.05 -12.41 4.67
CA ALA A 309 19.01 -11.77 3.75
C ALA A 309 19.88 -10.69 4.40
N THR A 310 19.26 -9.71 5.07
CA THR A 310 19.95 -8.57 5.72
C THR A 310 19.39 -8.37 7.12
N ARG A 311 20.23 -7.86 8.05
CA ARG A 311 19.85 -7.63 9.46
C ARG A 311 19.28 -8.90 10.10
N VAL A 312 19.94 -10.03 9.83
CA VAL A 312 19.60 -11.33 10.38
C VAL A 312 19.91 -11.33 11.89
N VAL A 313 19.02 -11.94 12.68
CA VAL A 313 19.31 -12.26 14.08
C VAL A 313 20.07 -13.59 14.11
N GLU A 314 21.38 -13.52 14.32
CA GLU A 314 22.28 -14.68 14.19
C GLU A 314 21.97 -15.77 15.24
N ASN A 315 21.52 -15.36 16.43
CA ASN A 315 21.11 -16.25 17.52
C ASN A 315 19.58 -16.33 17.69
N GLU A 316 18.81 -16.31 16.60
CA GLU A 316 17.33 -16.35 16.63
C GLU A 316 16.77 -17.53 17.46
N GLY A 317 17.43 -18.69 17.41
CA GLY A 317 17.05 -19.85 18.21
C GLY A 317 17.06 -19.57 19.71
N GLU A 318 18.09 -18.90 20.21
CA GLU A 318 18.22 -18.50 21.62
C GLU A 318 17.19 -17.43 22.00
N VAL A 319 16.92 -16.49 21.10
CA VAL A 319 15.89 -15.46 21.28
C VAL A 319 14.50 -16.08 21.43
N VAL A 320 14.16 -17.06 20.59
CA VAL A 320 12.90 -17.80 20.68
C VAL A 320 12.80 -18.61 21.97
N GLN A 321 13.88 -19.30 22.36
CA GLN A 321 13.93 -20.04 23.62
C GLN A 321 13.77 -19.11 24.83
N LEU A 322 14.44 -17.95 24.83
CA LEU A 322 14.29 -16.94 25.86
C LEU A 322 12.85 -16.43 25.97
N ALA A 323 12.22 -16.09 24.85
CA ALA A 323 10.84 -15.59 24.86
C ALA A 323 9.85 -16.63 25.41
N ARG A 324 10.04 -17.91 25.07
CA ARG A 324 9.27 -19.02 25.67
C ARG A 324 9.50 -19.14 27.17
N ALA A 325 10.77 -19.01 27.61
CA ALA A 325 11.13 -19.05 29.03
C ALA A 325 10.58 -17.87 29.84
N VAL A 326 10.40 -16.69 29.22
CA VAL A 326 9.70 -15.55 29.83
C VAL A 326 8.20 -15.84 30.01
N GLY A 327 7.61 -16.66 29.13
CA GLY A 327 6.23 -17.14 29.26
C GLY A 327 5.37 -16.94 28.01
N PHE A 328 5.91 -16.37 26.93
CA PHE A 328 5.19 -16.20 25.67
C PHE A 328 4.98 -17.55 24.96
N ASP A 329 3.84 -17.68 24.28
CA ASP A 329 3.71 -18.56 23.13
C ASP A 329 4.34 -17.87 21.91
N VAL A 330 5.29 -18.52 21.24
CA VAL A 330 6.16 -17.87 20.25
C VAL A 330 5.97 -18.47 18.87
N GLU A 331 5.57 -17.63 17.93
CA GLU A 331 5.54 -17.93 16.50
C GLU A 331 6.69 -17.19 15.79
N VAL A 332 7.41 -17.89 14.91
CA VAL A 332 8.41 -17.24 14.04
C VAL A 332 7.81 -17.05 12.65
N LEU A 333 7.54 -15.79 12.31
CA LEU A 333 7.02 -15.41 11.00
C LEU A 333 8.19 -15.07 10.07
N ARG A 334 8.24 -15.70 8.89
CA ARG A 334 9.25 -15.44 7.84
C ARG A 334 8.57 -14.90 6.57
N PRO A 335 8.29 -13.59 6.49
CA PRO A 335 7.66 -13.02 5.31
C PRO A 335 8.54 -13.21 4.08
N THR A 336 7.94 -13.67 2.99
CA THR A 336 8.58 -13.75 1.67
C THR A 336 7.77 -12.96 0.66
N ASP A 337 8.36 -12.63 -0.48
CA ASP A 337 7.65 -11.83 -1.50
C ASP A 337 6.38 -12.51 -2.02
N ARG A 338 6.37 -13.84 -2.02
CA ARG A 338 5.25 -14.69 -2.47
C ARG A 338 4.26 -15.07 -1.36
N MET A 339 4.56 -14.74 -0.09
CA MET A 339 3.66 -15.05 1.01
C MET A 339 2.37 -14.21 0.87
N PRO A 340 1.18 -14.83 0.82
CA PRO A 340 -0.08 -14.08 0.80
C PRO A 340 -0.23 -13.21 2.04
N MET A 341 -0.73 -11.97 1.87
CA MET A 341 -0.92 -11.04 2.99
C MET A 341 -1.92 -11.56 4.02
N ALA A 342 -2.94 -12.32 3.60
CA ALA A 342 -3.87 -12.98 4.51
C ALA A 342 -3.16 -13.90 5.54
N ARG A 343 -2.06 -14.58 5.16
CA ARG A 343 -1.29 -15.39 6.11
C ARG A 343 -0.54 -14.54 7.13
N VAL A 344 0.04 -13.43 6.68
CA VAL A 344 0.74 -12.48 7.57
C VAL A 344 -0.26 -11.83 8.53
N TYR A 345 -1.43 -11.43 8.02
CA TYR A 345 -2.52 -10.91 8.82
C TYR A 345 -2.98 -11.94 9.88
N ALA A 346 -3.21 -13.20 9.50
CA ALA A 346 -3.62 -14.24 10.44
C ALA A 346 -2.62 -14.47 11.59
N SER A 347 -1.32 -14.32 11.32
CA SER A 347 -0.27 -14.41 12.35
C SER A 347 -0.33 -13.23 13.32
N LEU A 348 -0.52 -12.00 12.81
CA LEU A 348 -0.31 -10.74 13.56
C LEU A 348 -1.58 -10.15 14.18
N SER A 349 -2.74 -10.31 13.56
CA SER A 349 -4.03 -9.82 14.08
C SER A 349 -4.36 -10.34 15.49
N ARG A 350 -3.78 -11.48 15.85
CA ARG A 350 -4.02 -12.18 17.11
C ARG A 350 -2.81 -12.21 18.04
N CYS A 351 -1.69 -11.59 17.67
CA CYS A 351 -0.55 -11.51 18.58
C CYS A 351 -0.79 -10.43 19.64
N ASP A 352 -0.18 -10.60 20.82
CA ASP A 352 -0.14 -9.56 21.84
C ASP A 352 1.16 -8.77 21.77
N ALA A 353 2.20 -9.36 21.19
CA ALA A 353 3.41 -8.67 20.86
C ALA A 353 3.98 -9.13 19.50
N MET A 354 4.64 -8.22 18.81
CA MET A 354 5.46 -8.49 17.62
C MET A 354 6.86 -7.98 17.88
N MET A 355 7.88 -8.76 17.52
CA MET A 355 9.28 -8.36 17.61
C MET A 355 10.00 -8.57 16.28
N GLY A 356 10.88 -7.65 15.90
CA GLY A 356 11.79 -7.90 14.79
C GLY A 356 12.80 -6.79 14.59
N VAL A 357 13.79 -7.04 13.72
CA VAL A 357 14.85 -6.09 13.40
C VAL A 357 14.37 -5.06 12.39
N HIS A 358 14.69 -3.78 12.65
CA HIS A 358 14.31 -2.64 11.83
C HIS A 358 14.41 -2.94 10.33
N GLY A 359 13.33 -2.66 9.59
CA GLY A 359 13.27 -2.64 8.14
C GLY A 359 11.90 -3.07 7.61
N ALA A 360 11.75 -3.12 6.29
CA ALA A 360 10.44 -3.10 5.64
C ALA A 360 9.43 -4.12 6.17
N ALA A 361 9.86 -5.34 6.50
CA ALA A 361 8.97 -6.37 7.04
C ALA A 361 8.27 -5.98 8.34
N LEU A 362 8.76 -4.98 9.09
CA LEU A 362 8.09 -4.51 10.28
C LEU A 362 6.82 -3.71 9.98
N THR A 363 6.60 -3.20 8.76
CA THR A 363 5.35 -2.51 8.38
C THR A 363 4.10 -3.37 8.59
N HIS A 364 4.25 -4.69 8.63
CA HIS A 364 3.15 -5.58 8.99
C HIS A 364 2.63 -5.37 10.42
N PHE A 365 3.27 -4.56 11.27
CA PHE A 365 2.71 -4.10 12.55
C PHE A 365 1.31 -3.48 12.37
N LEU A 366 0.99 -2.94 11.18
CA LEU A 366 -0.33 -2.39 10.86
C LEU A 366 -1.45 -3.44 10.96
N PHE A 367 -1.14 -4.73 10.88
CA PHE A 367 -2.11 -5.82 11.09
C PHE A 367 -2.31 -6.18 12.56
N MET A 368 -1.55 -5.61 13.49
CA MET A 368 -1.73 -5.86 14.91
C MET A 368 -2.94 -5.11 15.46
N ARG A 369 -3.61 -5.71 16.44
CA ARG A 369 -4.72 -5.08 17.15
C ARG A 369 -4.25 -3.90 18.02
N PRO A 370 -5.03 -2.81 18.14
CA PRO A 370 -4.75 -1.74 19.10
C PRO A 370 -4.49 -2.28 20.51
N GLY A 371 -3.57 -1.64 21.21
CA GLY A 371 -3.11 -2.04 22.54
C GLY A 371 -2.06 -3.17 22.55
N ALA A 372 -1.81 -3.88 21.44
CA ALA A 372 -0.69 -4.82 21.34
C ALA A 372 0.66 -4.10 21.39
N THR A 373 1.74 -4.84 21.67
CA THR A 373 3.10 -4.28 21.82
C THR A 373 3.98 -4.59 20.62
N PHE A 374 4.49 -3.55 19.96
CA PHE A 374 5.48 -3.68 18.91
C PHE A 374 6.89 -3.41 19.47
N ILE A 375 7.75 -4.42 19.38
CA ILE A 375 9.14 -4.42 19.83
C ILE A 375 10.06 -4.27 18.63
N GLN A 376 10.72 -3.13 18.51
CA GLN A 376 11.68 -2.89 17.45
C GLN A 376 13.10 -3.13 17.94
N VAL A 377 13.80 -4.08 17.31
CA VAL A 377 15.26 -4.21 17.45
C VAL A 377 15.91 -3.20 16.50
N ILE A 378 16.65 -2.24 17.05
CA ILE A 378 17.26 -1.13 16.30
C ILE A 378 18.75 -1.45 16.11
N PRO A 379 19.19 -1.75 14.86
CA PRO A 379 20.61 -1.95 14.57
C PRO A 379 21.41 -0.67 14.79
N LEU A 380 22.73 -0.84 14.89
CA LEU A 380 23.67 0.26 15.07
C LEU A 380 23.51 1.30 13.94
N GLY A 381 23.49 2.58 14.27
CA GLY A 381 23.39 3.68 13.29
C GLY A 381 22.01 3.84 12.64
N VAL A 382 20.95 3.18 13.14
CA VAL A 382 19.61 3.26 12.52
C VAL A 382 18.61 4.07 13.36
N LYS A 383 19.01 4.56 14.54
CA LYS A 383 18.11 5.18 15.52
C LYS A 383 17.24 6.31 14.96
N ASN A 384 17.85 7.26 14.24
CA ASN A 384 17.13 8.41 13.64
C ASN A 384 16.03 7.99 12.64
N VAL A 385 16.25 6.89 11.91
CA VAL A 385 15.29 6.36 10.92
C VAL A 385 14.27 5.43 11.59
N ALA A 386 14.62 4.80 12.71
CA ALA A 386 13.73 3.92 13.44
C ALA A 386 12.51 4.65 13.99
N ASP A 387 12.72 5.83 14.59
CA ASP A 387 11.63 6.55 15.24
C ASP A 387 10.59 7.05 14.20
N THR A 388 11.05 7.69 13.13
CA THR A 388 10.20 8.24 12.07
C THR A 388 9.49 7.16 11.22
N CYS A 389 10.14 6.00 11.00
CA CYS A 389 9.54 4.93 10.20
C CYS A 389 8.59 4.02 10.98
N TYR A 390 8.78 3.87 12.30
CA TYR A 390 8.16 2.78 13.05
C TYR A 390 7.66 3.16 14.44
N ARG A 391 8.39 3.96 15.24
CA ARG A 391 7.89 4.39 16.55
C ARG A 391 6.62 5.22 16.41
N ASP A 392 6.71 6.36 15.73
CA ASP A 392 5.57 7.29 15.65
C ASP A 392 4.38 6.67 14.92
N PRO A 393 4.58 5.92 13.80
CA PRO A 393 3.50 5.19 13.16
C PRO A 393 2.84 4.13 14.05
N ALA A 394 3.62 3.38 14.86
CA ALA A 394 3.06 2.37 15.74
C ALA A 394 2.20 2.99 16.86
N VAL A 395 2.67 4.09 17.46
CA VAL A 395 1.89 4.83 18.47
C VAL A 395 0.62 5.41 17.85
N ARG A 396 0.71 5.98 16.65
CA ARG A 396 -0.48 6.47 15.90
C ARG A 396 -1.47 5.36 15.57
N ALA A 397 -1.00 4.14 15.31
CA ALA A 397 -1.81 2.94 15.14
C ALA A 397 -2.32 2.32 16.46
N GLY A 398 -2.19 3.04 17.59
CA GLY A 398 -2.67 2.59 18.90
C GLY A 398 -1.87 1.44 19.51
N LEU A 399 -0.65 1.18 19.04
CA LEU A 399 0.23 0.16 19.61
C LEU A 399 1.09 0.75 20.73
N ARG A 400 1.43 -0.10 21.69
CA ARG A 400 2.54 0.17 22.60
C ARG A 400 3.84 -0.08 21.86
N TYR A 401 4.83 0.77 22.09
CA TYR A 401 6.14 0.65 21.45
C TYR A 401 7.22 0.35 22.48
N ALA A 402 8.05 -0.65 22.19
CA ALA A 402 9.26 -0.97 22.95
C ALA A 402 10.45 -1.06 22.00
N GLU A 403 11.63 -0.66 22.47
CA GLU A 403 12.85 -0.75 21.69
C GLU A 403 13.90 -1.63 22.34
N TYR A 404 14.69 -2.28 21.49
CA TYR A 404 15.93 -2.93 21.86
C TYR A 404 17.04 -2.38 20.97
N GLU A 405 17.81 -1.45 21.51
CA GLU A 405 18.94 -0.87 20.80
C GLU A 405 20.16 -1.80 20.89
N VAL A 406 20.68 -2.16 19.72
CA VAL A 406 21.84 -3.02 19.54
C VAL A 406 23.09 -2.25 19.90
N LEU A 407 23.88 -2.81 20.81
CA LEU A 407 25.20 -2.30 21.18
C LEU A 407 26.22 -2.65 20.08
N PRO A 408 27.32 -1.90 19.98
CA PRO A 408 28.43 -2.20 19.07
C PRO A 408 28.79 -3.70 19.05
N ARG A 409 29.04 -4.29 20.22
CA ARG A 409 29.42 -5.72 20.38
C ARG A 409 28.39 -6.74 19.86
N GLU A 410 27.13 -6.34 19.72
CA GLU A 410 26.05 -7.17 19.19
C GLU A 410 25.92 -7.05 17.67
N SER A 411 26.53 -6.04 17.06
CA SER A 411 26.54 -5.86 15.60
C SER A 411 27.67 -6.66 14.97
N SER A 412 27.39 -7.31 13.84
CA SER A 412 28.42 -7.95 13.02
C SER A 412 29.45 -6.96 12.48
N LEU A 413 29.16 -5.65 12.50
CA LEU A 413 30.09 -4.59 12.12
C LEU A 413 31.35 -4.59 13.01
N SER A 414 31.23 -4.94 14.30
CA SER A 414 32.41 -5.06 15.18
C SER A 414 33.38 -6.14 14.72
N ARG A 415 32.88 -7.26 14.18
CA ARG A 415 33.73 -8.31 13.60
C ARG A 415 34.30 -7.91 12.23
N LYS A 416 33.55 -7.11 11.47
CA LYS A 416 33.91 -6.70 10.11
C LYS A 416 34.94 -5.57 10.05
N TYR A 417 34.79 -4.55 10.90
CA TYR A 417 35.62 -3.34 10.92
C TYR A 417 36.57 -3.29 12.12
N GLY A 418 36.28 -4.05 13.18
CA GLY A 418 36.95 -3.93 14.47
C GLY A 418 36.10 -3.11 15.46
N ALA A 419 36.23 -3.42 16.76
CA ALA A 419 35.43 -2.77 17.81
C ALA A 419 35.73 -1.27 17.97
N ASP A 420 36.94 -0.85 17.61
CA ASP A 420 37.41 0.54 17.73
C ASP A 420 37.23 1.38 16.45
N ASP A 421 36.75 0.79 15.37
CA ASP A 421 36.51 1.51 14.13
C ASP A 421 35.39 2.54 14.29
N VAL A 422 35.52 3.69 13.61
CA VAL A 422 34.52 4.78 13.64
C VAL A 422 33.14 4.32 13.15
N VAL A 423 33.06 3.35 12.23
CA VAL A 423 31.81 2.71 11.78
C VAL A 423 31.06 2.05 12.94
N VAL A 424 31.78 1.59 13.95
CA VAL A 424 31.23 0.87 15.09
C VAL A 424 31.02 1.79 16.29
N ARG A 425 31.97 2.68 16.57
CA ARG A 425 31.95 3.54 17.75
C ARG A 425 31.16 4.83 17.58
N ASP A 426 31.10 5.37 16.36
CA ASP A 426 30.44 6.64 16.07
C ASP A 426 29.73 6.62 14.71
N PRO A 427 28.59 5.88 14.62
CA PRO A 427 27.82 5.79 13.39
C PRO A 427 27.34 7.14 12.86
N GLU A 428 27.02 8.08 13.75
CA GLU A 428 26.53 9.41 13.40
C GLU A 428 27.58 10.21 12.64
N ARG A 429 28.85 10.15 13.08
CA ARG A 429 29.97 10.77 12.37
C ARG A 429 30.20 10.19 10.98
N VAL A 430 30.03 8.88 10.81
CA VAL A 430 30.17 8.21 9.50
C VAL A 430 29.07 8.61 8.53
N GLN A 431 27.85 8.82 9.02
CA GLN A 431 26.71 9.16 8.18
C GLN A 431 26.82 10.59 7.64
N GLY A 432 27.23 11.56 8.45
CA GLY A 432 27.52 12.94 7.99
C GLY A 432 26.44 13.53 7.05
N LYS A 433 26.84 14.36 6.08
CA LYS A 433 25.90 15.01 5.13
C LYS A 433 25.57 14.19 3.87
N LYS A 434 26.24 13.05 3.63
CA LYS A 434 25.91 12.07 2.55
C LYS A 434 25.18 10.83 3.13
N ALA A 435 24.35 11.09 4.14
CA ALA A 435 23.86 10.12 5.12
C ALA A 435 23.23 8.85 4.55
N TRP A 436 22.42 8.95 3.49
CA TRP A 436 21.54 7.84 3.15
C TRP A 436 22.24 6.65 2.50
N ASP A 437 23.13 6.87 1.53
CA ASP A 437 23.79 5.76 0.82
C ASP A 437 24.68 4.96 1.77
N VAL A 438 25.41 5.66 2.64
CA VAL A 438 26.24 5.05 3.68
C VAL A 438 25.37 4.34 4.73
N THR A 439 24.29 4.98 5.19
CA THR A 439 23.31 4.36 6.11
C THR A 439 22.78 3.07 5.54
N LYS A 440 22.36 3.08 4.29
CA LYS A 440 21.82 1.93 3.59
C LYS A 440 22.86 0.81 3.47
N GLN A 441 24.00 1.09 2.86
CA GLN A 441 24.99 0.07 2.54
C GLN A 441 25.64 -0.53 3.79
N VAL A 442 25.98 0.30 4.78
CA VAL A 442 26.71 -0.14 5.97
C VAL A 442 25.76 -0.61 7.05
N TYR A 443 24.77 0.20 7.41
CA TYR A 443 23.96 -0.02 8.61
C TYR A 443 22.60 -0.69 8.34
N LEU A 444 22.09 -0.71 7.10
CA LEU A 444 20.85 -1.45 6.78
C LEU A 444 21.12 -2.77 6.05
N GLU A 445 22.11 -2.81 5.18
CA GLU A 445 22.44 -3.97 4.35
C GLU A 445 23.67 -4.72 4.88
N GLY A 446 24.65 -3.99 5.41
CA GLY A 446 25.96 -4.52 5.79
C GLY A 446 26.09 -5.10 7.20
N GLN A 447 25.00 -5.17 7.98
CA GLN A 447 25.03 -5.68 9.35
C GLN A 447 23.98 -6.74 9.64
N ASN A 448 24.37 -7.70 10.49
CA ASN A 448 23.54 -8.64 11.22
C ASN A 448 23.70 -8.39 12.72
N VAL A 449 22.84 -9.00 13.53
CA VAL A 449 22.80 -8.77 14.99
C VAL A 449 22.82 -10.09 15.75
N THR A 450 23.65 -10.16 16.80
CA THR A 450 23.62 -11.22 17.82
C THR A 450 23.12 -10.58 19.11
N LEU A 451 21.88 -10.89 19.52
CA LEU A 451 21.25 -10.21 20.66
C LEU A 451 21.75 -10.76 22.00
N ASP A 452 22.11 -9.87 22.91
CA ASP A 452 22.46 -10.17 24.29
C ASP A 452 21.23 -10.67 25.06
N ILE A 453 21.17 -11.98 25.30
CA ILE A 453 20.05 -12.69 25.93
C ILE A 453 19.72 -12.13 27.33
N ARG A 454 20.72 -11.67 28.10
CA ARG A 454 20.49 -11.10 29.44
C ARG A 454 19.82 -9.74 29.36
N ARG A 455 20.26 -8.89 28.41
CA ARG A 455 19.61 -7.59 28.16
C ARG A 455 18.22 -7.76 27.58
N LEU A 456 18.08 -8.61 26.56
CA LEU A 456 16.81 -8.87 25.90
C LEU A 456 15.76 -9.43 26.86
N ARG A 457 16.16 -10.27 27.83
CA ARG A 457 15.27 -10.78 28.87
C ARG A 457 14.54 -9.65 29.61
N LYS A 458 15.23 -8.54 29.91
CA LYS A 458 14.63 -7.41 30.62
C LYS A 458 13.53 -6.76 29.80
N THR A 459 13.77 -6.55 28.50
CA THR A 459 12.77 -6.01 27.57
C THR A 459 11.57 -6.94 27.44
N LEU A 460 11.81 -8.24 27.19
CA LEU A 460 10.74 -9.23 27.02
C LEU A 460 9.91 -9.43 28.30
N ALA A 461 10.54 -9.46 29.47
CA ALA A 461 9.85 -9.60 30.75
C ALA A 461 8.90 -8.42 31.02
N ARG A 462 9.38 -7.18 30.80
CA ARG A 462 8.55 -5.98 30.94
C ARG A 462 7.35 -6.00 30.00
N VAL A 463 7.57 -6.37 28.74
CA VAL A 463 6.47 -6.49 27.77
C VAL A 463 5.48 -7.58 28.19
N PHE A 464 5.98 -8.73 28.63
CA PHE A 464 5.15 -9.84 29.09
C PHE A 464 4.27 -9.44 30.28
N GLU A 465 4.85 -8.83 31.31
CA GLU A 465 4.13 -8.34 32.49
C GLU A 465 3.00 -7.37 32.09
N THR A 466 3.30 -6.44 31.18
CA THR A 466 2.30 -5.47 30.73
C THR A 466 1.17 -6.16 29.94
N VAL A 467 1.50 -7.09 29.05
CA VAL A 467 0.51 -7.86 28.28
C VAL A 467 -0.38 -8.73 29.20
N VAL A 468 0.20 -9.37 30.21
CA VAL A 468 -0.55 -10.17 31.19
C VAL A 468 -1.48 -9.29 32.02
N ALA A 469 -1.02 -8.11 32.45
CA ALA A 469 -1.85 -7.15 33.17
C ALA A 469 -3.06 -6.71 32.34
N ASP A 470 -2.88 -6.41 31.06
CA ASP A 470 -3.97 -6.01 30.17
C ASP A 470 -4.99 -7.13 29.95
N ARG A 471 -4.52 -8.36 29.72
CA ARG A 471 -5.39 -9.53 29.57
C ARG A 471 -6.22 -9.78 30.84
N ARG A 472 -5.64 -9.60 32.03
CA ARG A 472 -6.38 -9.72 33.30
C ARG A 472 -7.45 -8.64 33.43
N ARG A 473 -7.16 -7.40 33.04
CA ARG A 473 -8.15 -6.32 33.03
C ARG A 473 -9.31 -6.63 32.10
N LEU A 474 -9.04 -7.15 30.90
CA LEU A 474 -10.07 -7.51 29.92
C LEU A 474 -10.93 -8.72 30.32
N LEU A 475 -10.43 -9.62 31.18
CA LEU A 475 -11.19 -10.77 31.67
C LEU A 475 -12.01 -10.44 32.94
N ASN A 476 -11.74 -9.31 33.58
CA ASN A 476 -12.44 -8.84 34.79
C ASN A 476 -13.42 -7.70 34.49
N LEU A 477 -13.53 -7.27 33.23
CA LEU A 477 -14.56 -6.40 32.65
C LEU A 477 -15.53 -7.28 31.87
#